data_AF-A0A1I6SRB9-F1
#
_entry.id   AF-A0A1I6SRB9-F1
#
_cell.length_a   1.000
_cell.length_b   1.000
_cell.length_c   1.000
_cell.angle_alpha   90.00
_cell.angle_beta   90.00
_cell.angle_gamma   90.00
#
_symmetry.space_group_name_H-M   'P 1'
#
loop_
_entity.id
_entity.type
_entity.pdbx_description
1 polymer ?
#
loop_
_entity_poly.entity_id
_entity_poly.type
_entity_poly.pdbx_seq_one_letter_code
_entity_poly.pdbx_strand_id
1 'polypeptide(L)'
;MKQQKPTLNQLKWYENQIFNCKTLEEISVLLNCSKNELLLHSYNPEYYQFSIPKKSGTFRIIEAPNESLKRLQRNLNQYLQAVYYLNQSVCSYGYVISILGEKQTKNIYTNATQHLAKPFMLNTDFKDFFHQIKIDDVTQIFKSEFFNFDIYTATTLAKLCCYKDRLPMGTPTSPVLSNLYTLKLDNELLQWAKKHNTSYTRFVDDLTFSSVTTSFSPLHFKQINEIALRHKLNFNEEKTRYLNSDDIKTVTGLVLNTTVDIDNAYYLELGKDLIRLKNVMEVYYITGKTHIITFLKTFKQELFGKINFIGTIEGRNSKQFLNYLNLFYNALEPDTDLVQRWTKFSNYV
;
A
#
# COMPACT_ATOMS: atom_id res chain seq x y z
N MET A 1 15.19 1.89 13.89
CA MET A 1 14.85 0.64 14.59
C MET A 1 13.66 0.02 13.88
N LYS A 2 13.75 -1.23 13.40
CA LYS A 2 12.57 -1.92 12.84
C LYS A 2 11.59 -2.15 14.00
N GLN A 3 10.40 -1.56 13.93
CA GLN A 3 9.31 -1.90 14.86
C GLN A 3 9.11 -3.42 14.79
N GLN A 4 9.21 -4.08 15.94
CA GLN A 4 8.96 -5.52 16.04
C GLN A 4 7.49 -5.77 15.68
N LYS A 5 7.23 -6.81 14.87
CA LYS A 5 5.85 -7.19 14.51
C LYS A 5 5.06 -7.52 15.78
N PRO A 6 3.80 -7.06 15.91
CA PRO A 6 2.98 -7.36 17.09
C PRO A 6 2.65 -8.85 17.15
N THR A 7 2.37 -9.36 18.36
CA THR A 7 1.81 -10.69 18.59
C THR A 7 0.29 -10.66 18.53
N LEU A 8 -0.36 -11.81 18.33
CA LEU A 8 -1.83 -11.90 18.38
C LEU A 8 -2.41 -11.43 19.72
N ASN A 9 -1.72 -11.73 20.84
CA ASN A 9 -2.15 -11.30 22.17
C ASN A 9 -2.09 -9.78 22.33
N GLN A 10 -1.07 -9.13 21.74
CA GLN A 10 -1.00 -7.66 21.72
C GLN A 10 -2.16 -7.06 20.92
N LEU A 11 -2.53 -7.64 19.77
CA LEU A 11 -3.67 -7.16 19.00
C LEU A 11 -4.99 -7.30 19.77
N LYS A 12 -5.24 -8.48 20.38
CA LYS A 12 -6.41 -8.67 21.25
C LYS A 12 -6.43 -7.68 22.41
N TRP A 13 -5.26 -7.36 22.98
CA TRP A 13 -5.15 -6.33 24.00
C TRP A 13 -5.57 -4.96 23.46
N TYR A 14 -5.02 -4.51 22.32
CA TYR A 14 -5.39 -3.24 21.70
C TYR A 14 -6.89 -3.16 21.36
N GLU A 15 -7.47 -4.20 20.75
CA GLU A 15 -8.91 -4.26 20.45
C GLU A 15 -9.75 -4.10 21.73
N ASN A 16 -9.43 -4.86 22.79
CA ASN A 16 -10.15 -4.76 24.06
C ASN A 16 -10.03 -3.37 24.70
N GLN A 17 -8.87 -2.72 24.60
CA GLN A 17 -8.69 -1.37 25.15
C GLN A 17 -9.61 -0.36 24.46
N ILE A 18 -9.64 -0.34 23.13
CA ILE A 18 -10.48 0.62 22.40
C ILE A 18 -11.97 0.27 22.53
N PHE A 19 -12.33 -1.01 22.57
CA PHE A 19 -13.71 -1.45 22.76
C PHE A 19 -14.28 -1.04 24.12
N ASN A 20 -13.44 -1.03 25.18
CA ASN A 20 -13.87 -0.65 26.52
C ASN A 20 -14.04 0.87 26.72
N CYS A 21 -13.46 1.69 25.84
CA CYS A 21 -13.74 3.12 25.85
C CYS A 21 -15.17 3.38 25.31
N LYS A 22 -15.91 4.28 25.95
CA LYS A 22 -17.25 4.70 25.55
C LYS A 22 -17.38 6.21 25.37
N THR A 23 -16.49 6.96 26.02
CA THR A 23 -16.50 8.43 25.99
C THR A 23 -15.24 8.98 25.33
N LEU A 24 -15.35 10.22 24.84
CA LEU A 24 -14.20 10.96 24.30
C LEU A 24 -13.09 11.17 25.34
N GLU A 25 -13.43 11.25 26.64
CA GLU A 25 -12.44 11.38 27.72
C GLU A 25 -11.55 10.14 27.81
N GLU A 26 -12.15 8.96 27.84
CA GLU A 26 -11.43 7.68 27.88
C GLU A 26 -10.57 7.48 26.62
N ILE A 27 -11.08 7.90 25.45
CA ILE A 27 -10.30 7.89 24.22
C ILE A 27 -9.12 8.86 24.29
N SER A 28 -9.25 10.03 24.91
CA SER A 28 -8.13 10.96 25.08
C SER A 28 -7.01 10.35 25.92
N VAL A 29 -7.37 9.64 27.00
CA VAL A 29 -6.42 8.88 27.82
C VAL A 29 -5.76 7.77 27.01
N LEU A 30 -6.56 7.00 26.24
CA LEU A 30 -6.06 5.92 25.38
C LEU A 30 -5.04 6.42 24.35
N LEU A 31 -5.30 7.58 23.75
CA LEU A 31 -4.45 8.20 22.74
C LEU A 31 -3.28 9.02 23.33
N ASN A 32 -3.17 9.08 24.66
CA ASN A 32 -2.19 9.86 25.41
C ASN A 32 -2.20 11.35 25.01
N CYS A 33 -3.38 11.96 25.08
CA CYS A 33 -3.62 13.36 24.73
C CYS A 33 -4.72 13.96 25.62
N SER A 34 -4.92 15.28 25.54
CA SER A 34 -6.07 15.91 26.22
C SER A 34 -7.32 15.84 25.36
N LYS A 35 -8.50 15.78 25.99
CA LYS A 35 -9.78 15.90 25.27
C LYS A 35 -9.87 17.19 24.42
N ASN A 36 -9.34 18.30 24.93
CA ASN A 36 -9.30 19.57 24.19
C ASN A 36 -8.47 19.47 22.92
N GLU A 37 -7.38 18.70 22.94
CA GLU A 37 -6.56 18.46 21.76
C GLU A 37 -7.34 17.68 20.68
N LEU A 38 -8.08 16.63 21.08
CA LEU A 38 -8.96 15.90 20.16
C LEU A 38 -10.03 16.83 19.55
N LEU A 39 -10.66 17.65 20.38
CA LEU A 39 -11.69 18.58 19.93
C LEU A 39 -11.12 19.61 18.96
N LEU A 40 -9.99 20.24 19.29
CA LEU A 40 -9.33 21.23 18.44
C LEU A 40 -9.06 20.68 17.04
N HIS A 41 -8.43 19.50 16.96
CA HIS A 41 -8.15 18.87 15.67
C HIS A 41 -9.41 18.37 14.95
N SER A 42 -10.48 18.04 15.69
CA SER A 42 -11.76 17.67 15.06
C SER A 42 -12.49 18.88 14.45
N TYR A 43 -12.36 20.06 15.04
CA TYR A 43 -13.00 21.28 14.53
C TYR A 43 -12.17 21.96 13.43
N ASN A 44 -10.84 21.94 13.55
CA ASN A 44 -9.94 22.55 12.59
C ASN A 44 -8.78 21.60 12.23
N PRO A 45 -9.06 20.53 11.46
CA PRO A 45 -8.03 19.60 11.04
C PRO A 45 -7.03 20.28 10.09
N GLU A 46 -5.77 20.36 10.51
CA GLU A 46 -4.71 20.99 9.73
C GLU A 46 -4.01 20.01 8.78
N TYR A 47 -4.11 20.29 7.48
CA TYR A 47 -3.50 19.52 6.41
C TYR A 47 -2.73 20.44 5.46
N TYR A 48 -1.62 19.95 4.93
CA TYR A 48 -0.93 20.53 3.79
C TYR A 48 -1.04 19.62 2.58
N GLN A 49 -1.01 20.21 1.39
CA GLN A 49 -1.16 19.48 0.14
C GLN A 49 0.12 19.53 -0.69
N PHE A 50 0.47 18.41 -1.32
CA PHE A 50 1.56 18.34 -2.30
C PHE A 50 1.25 17.30 -3.38
N SER A 51 1.86 17.43 -4.55
CA SER A 51 1.60 16.55 -5.70
C SER A 51 2.71 15.52 -5.91
N ILE A 52 2.34 14.28 -6.21
CA ILE A 52 3.24 13.22 -6.65
C ILE A 52 2.88 12.84 -8.10
N PRO A 53 3.85 12.68 -9.02
CA PRO A 53 3.56 12.21 -10.38
C PRO A 53 3.02 10.77 -10.39
N LYS A 54 1.98 10.50 -11.18
CA LYS A 54 1.50 9.15 -11.50
C LYS A 54 2.31 8.60 -12.68
N LYS A 55 2.32 7.26 -12.83
CA LYS A 55 2.87 6.59 -14.01
C LYS A 55 2.23 7.05 -15.33
N SER A 56 0.98 7.50 -15.28
CA SER A 56 0.26 8.03 -16.45
C SER A 56 0.66 9.47 -16.85
N GLY A 57 1.59 10.11 -16.13
CA GLY A 57 1.99 11.51 -16.36
C GLY A 57 1.09 12.55 -15.69
N THR A 58 -0.05 12.13 -15.13
CA THR A 58 -0.92 13.00 -14.31
C THR A 58 -0.41 13.12 -12.87
N PHE A 59 -0.98 14.02 -12.06
CA PHE A 59 -0.57 14.22 -10.67
C PHE A 59 -1.56 13.61 -9.68
N ARG A 60 -1.04 13.20 -8.52
CA ARG A 60 -1.80 12.74 -7.36
C ARG A 60 -1.58 13.72 -6.22
N ILE A 61 -2.65 14.37 -5.78
CA ILE A 61 -2.62 15.26 -4.63
C ILE A 61 -2.59 14.40 -3.37
N ILE A 62 -1.59 14.62 -2.52
CA ILE A 62 -1.46 14.05 -1.19
C ILE A 62 -1.89 15.11 -0.18
N GLU A 63 -2.71 14.71 0.77
CA GLU A 63 -3.23 15.54 1.85
C GLU A 63 -2.61 15.03 3.16
N ALA A 64 -1.51 15.64 3.56
CA ALA A 64 -0.76 15.21 4.72
C ALA A 64 -1.15 16.03 5.97
N PRO A 65 -1.48 15.37 7.09
CA PRO A 65 -1.78 16.04 8.34
C PRO A 65 -0.52 16.69 8.92
N ASN A 66 -0.70 17.77 9.69
CA ASN A 66 0.39 18.34 10.50
C ASN A 66 0.91 17.30 11.52
N GLU A 67 2.10 17.50 12.09
CA GLU A 67 2.71 16.47 12.94
C GLU A 67 1.91 16.18 14.23
N SER A 68 1.17 17.17 14.76
CA SER A 68 0.31 16.95 15.94
C SER A 68 -0.86 16.02 15.62
N LEU A 69 -1.61 16.30 14.55
CA LEU A 69 -2.72 15.46 14.10
C LEU A 69 -2.23 14.07 13.66
N LYS A 70 -1.10 14.04 12.95
CA LYS A 70 -0.46 12.80 12.50
C LYS A 70 -0.07 11.89 13.67
N ARG A 71 0.40 12.46 14.78
CA ARG A 71 0.67 11.70 16.02
C ARG A 71 -0.61 11.04 16.54
N LEU A 72 -1.69 11.80 16.69
CA LEU A 72 -2.98 11.27 17.17
C LEU A 72 -3.52 10.18 16.24
N GLN A 73 -3.48 10.41 14.93
CA GLN A 73 -3.87 9.44 13.92
C GLN A 73 -3.01 8.17 13.96
N ARG A 74 -1.69 8.28 14.20
CA ARG A 74 -0.81 7.10 14.37
C ARG A 74 -1.17 6.31 15.61
N ASN A 75 -1.41 6.98 16.74
CA ASN A 75 -1.82 6.32 17.98
C ASN A 75 -3.15 5.60 17.78
N LEU A 76 -4.15 6.27 17.18
CA LEU A 76 -5.44 5.66 16.88
C LEU A 76 -5.33 4.49 15.89
N ASN A 77 -4.50 4.63 14.85
CA ASN A 77 -4.31 3.60 13.84
C ASN A 77 -3.81 2.27 14.42
N GLN A 78 -3.06 2.28 15.53
CA GLN A 78 -2.64 1.05 16.21
C GLN A 78 -3.82 0.22 16.70
N TYR A 79 -4.83 0.87 17.26
CA TYR A 79 -6.06 0.24 17.72
C TYR A 79 -6.95 -0.17 16.55
N LEU A 80 -7.10 0.71 15.55
CA LEU A 80 -7.88 0.41 14.35
C LEU A 80 -7.33 -0.81 13.59
N GLN A 81 -6.01 -0.94 13.49
CA GLN A 81 -5.36 -2.08 12.84
C GLN A 81 -5.58 -3.37 13.62
N ALA A 82 -5.58 -3.31 14.95
CA ALA A 82 -5.90 -4.47 15.78
C ALA A 82 -7.34 -4.95 15.57
N VAL A 83 -8.31 -4.01 15.63
CA VAL A 83 -9.73 -4.28 15.38
C VAL A 83 -9.92 -4.87 13.98
N TYR A 84 -9.35 -4.24 12.96
CA TYR A 84 -9.47 -4.73 11.59
C TYR A 84 -8.84 -6.11 11.43
N TYR A 85 -7.63 -6.35 11.94
CA TYR A 85 -6.96 -7.65 11.80
C TYR A 85 -7.79 -8.81 12.37
N LEU A 86 -8.49 -8.59 13.49
CA LEU A 86 -9.32 -9.61 14.13
C LEU A 86 -10.66 -9.85 13.41
N ASN A 87 -11.09 -8.90 12.58
CA ASN A 87 -12.36 -8.92 11.85
C ASN A 87 -12.19 -8.87 10.32
N GLN A 88 -10.97 -9.08 9.82
CA GLN A 88 -10.60 -8.80 8.42
C GLN A 88 -11.26 -9.76 7.43
N SER A 89 -11.55 -9.25 6.23
CA SER A 89 -11.98 -10.09 5.11
C SER A 89 -10.83 -10.94 4.58
N VAL A 90 -11.10 -12.23 4.36
CA VAL A 90 -10.09 -13.19 3.83
C VAL A 90 -9.54 -12.81 2.46
N CYS A 91 -10.28 -12.04 1.67
CA CYS A 91 -9.90 -11.56 0.34
C CYS A 91 -9.09 -10.27 0.35
N SER A 92 -8.93 -9.60 1.49
CA SER A 92 -8.17 -8.35 1.57
C SER A 92 -6.68 -8.63 1.75
N TYR A 93 -5.85 -7.99 0.93
CA TYR A 93 -4.38 -8.11 0.95
C TYR A 93 -3.67 -6.76 1.11
N GLY A 94 -4.37 -5.65 0.92
CA GLY A 94 -3.82 -4.30 1.02
C GLY A 94 -3.88 -3.75 2.45
N TYR A 95 -2.80 -3.12 2.91
CA TYR A 95 -2.71 -2.46 4.22
C TYR A 95 -3.10 -3.33 5.44
N VAL A 96 -2.93 -4.64 5.33
CA VAL A 96 -3.09 -5.59 6.44
C VAL A 96 -1.74 -5.74 7.15
N ILE A 97 -1.73 -5.58 8.48
CA ILE A 97 -0.52 -5.81 9.29
C ILE A 97 -0.14 -7.29 9.33
N SER A 98 1.15 -7.59 9.45
CA SER A 98 1.62 -8.95 9.72
C SER A 98 1.95 -9.11 11.20
N ILE A 99 1.60 -10.26 11.79
CA ILE A 99 1.96 -10.58 13.18
C ILE A 99 3.17 -11.50 13.28
N LEU A 100 3.79 -11.54 14.47
CA LEU A 100 4.88 -12.46 14.76
C LEU A 100 4.38 -13.92 14.77
N GLY A 101 5.08 -14.82 14.08
CA GLY A 101 4.76 -16.24 14.01
C GLY A 101 3.72 -16.61 12.95
N GLU A 102 3.14 -15.63 12.25
CA GLU A 102 2.20 -15.88 11.16
C GLU A 102 2.92 -16.39 9.91
N LYS A 103 2.47 -17.55 9.40
CA LYS A 103 3.02 -18.16 8.19
C LYS A 103 2.54 -17.48 6.91
N GLN A 104 1.31 -16.97 6.90
CA GLN A 104 0.69 -16.37 5.72
C GLN A 104 0.65 -14.85 5.88
N THR A 105 1.52 -14.15 5.16
CA THR A 105 1.49 -12.68 5.16
C THR A 105 0.59 -12.18 4.04
N LYS A 106 -0.11 -11.06 4.25
CA LYS A 106 -0.88 -10.36 3.24
C LYS A 106 -0.01 -9.29 2.57
N ASN A 107 0.31 -9.47 1.30
CA ASN A 107 1.12 -8.54 0.51
C ASN A 107 0.82 -8.74 -0.98
N ILE A 108 1.48 -7.96 -1.85
CA ILE A 108 1.26 -8.06 -3.31
C ILE A 108 1.59 -9.45 -3.88
N TYR A 109 2.58 -10.16 -3.32
CA TYR A 109 2.97 -11.48 -3.78
C TYR A 109 1.91 -12.52 -3.42
N THR A 110 1.49 -12.57 -2.15
CA THR A 110 0.47 -13.53 -1.71
C THR A 110 -0.91 -13.22 -2.26
N ASN A 111 -1.14 -11.95 -2.66
CA ASN A 111 -2.30 -11.55 -3.45
C ASN A 111 -2.25 -12.18 -4.85
N ALA A 112 -1.14 -11.94 -5.57
CA ALA A 112 -0.88 -12.48 -6.90
C ALA A 112 -0.95 -14.02 -6.95
N THR A 113 -0.43 -14.72 -5.94
CA THR A 113 -0.46 -16.19 -5.90
C THR A 113 -1.88 -16.76 -5.84
N GLN A 114 -2.87 -16.01 -5.35
CA GLN A 114 -4.27 -16.48 -5.36
C GLN A 114 -4.81 -16.66 -6.78
N HIS A 115 -4.15 -16.05 -7.78
CA HIS A 115 -4.59 -16.00 -9.16
C HIS A 115 -3.69 -16.81 -10.11
N LEU A 116 -2.67 -17.48 -9.57
CA LEU A 116 -1.75 -18.29 -10.35
C LEU A 116 -2.49 -19.42 -11.08
N ALA A 117 -2.03 -19.76 -12.29
CA ALA A 117 -2.59 -20.81 -13.14
C ALA A 117 -4.08 -20.62 -13.53
N LYS A 118 -4.60 -19.39 -13.50
CA LYS A 118 -5.96 -19.07 -13.95
C LYS A 118 -5.93 -18.33 -15.29
N PRO A 119 -6.45 -18.94 -16.38
CA PRO A 119 -6.39 -18.38 -17.72
C PRO A 119 -7.28 -17.15 -17.89
N PHE A 120 -8.33 -16.98 -17.09
CA PHE A 120 -9.27 -15.87 -17.23
C PHE A 120 -9.22 -14.93 -16.03
N MET A 121 -9.20 -13.63 -16.27
CA MET A 121 -9.14 -12.60 -15.22
C MET A 121 -10.00 -11.38 -15.56
N LEU A 122 -10.58 -10.79 -14.52
CA LEU A 122 -11.20 -9.47 -14.54
C LEU A 122 -10.53 -8.62 -13.47
N ASN A 123 -9.78 -7.62 -13.92
CA ASN A 123 -9.17 -6.61 -13.06
C ASN A 123 -9.95 -5.32 -13.14
N THR A 124 -10.15 -4.65 -12.01
CA THR A 124 -10.80 -3.34 -11.94
C THR A 124 -10.32 -2.58 -10.72
N ASP A 125 -10.37 -1.25 -10.74
CA ASP A 125 -10.07 -0.42 -9.56
C ASP A 125 -11.20 0.54 -9.22
N PHE A 126 -11.27 0.98 -7.97
CA PHE A 126 -12.16 2.06 -7.57
C PHE A 126 -11.58 3.43 -7.96
N LYS A 127 -12.43 4.28 -8.54
CA LYS A 127 -12.05 5.67 -8.89
C LYS A 127 -11.88 6.50 -7.62
N ASP A 128 -10.72 7.11 -7.39
CA ASP A 128 -10.49 8.00 -6.23
C ASP A 128 -10.96 7.39 -4.90
N PHE A 129 -10.68 6.10 -4.69
CA PHE A 129 -11.24 5.24 -3.64
C PHE A 129 -11.43 5.90 -2.27
N PHE A 130 -10.35 6.44 -1.68
CA PHE A 130 -10.43 7.10 -0.37
C PHE A 130 -11.43 8.26 -0.35
N HIS A 131 -11.49 9.05 -1.41
CA HIS A 131 -12.36 10.22 -1.47
C HIS A 131 -13.85 9.87 -1.63
N GLN A 132 -14.16 8.64 -2.03
CA GLN A 132 -15.54 8.15 -2.07
C GLN A 132 -16.10 7.88 -0.67
N ILE A 133 -15.24 7.53 0.29
CA ILE A 133 -15.63 7.22 1.67
C ILE A 133 -15.83 8.52 2.44
N LYS A 134 -17.07 8.82 2.81
CA LYS A 134 -17.45 10.08 3.45
C LYS A 134 -17.34 10.03 4.96
N ILE A 135 -17.31 11.19 5.59
CA ILE A 135 -17.25 11.32 7.05
C ILE A 135 -18.40 10.60 7.75
N ASP A 136 -19.59 10.59 7.15
CA ASP A 136 -20.74 9.85 7.69
C ASP A 136 -20.49 8.34 7.69
N ASP A 137 -19.85 7.81 6.64
CA ASP A 137 -19.49 6.40 6.56
C ASP A 137 -18.47 6.04 7.64
N VAL A 138 -17.46 6.89 7.86
CA VAL A 138 -16.47 6.73 8.95
C VAL A 138 -17.14 6.83 10.33
N THR A 139 -18.12 7.72 10.50
CA THR A 139 -18.91 7.82 11.71
C THR A 139 -19.70 6.53 11.97
N GLN A 140 -20.28 5.92 10.93
CA GLN A 140 -20.95 4.61 11.08
C GLN A 140 -19.98 3.48 11.43
N ILE A 141 -18.74 3.52 10.94
CA ILE A 141 -17.69 2.56 11.36
C ILE A 141 -17.47 2.69 12.87
N PHE A 142 -17.27 3.91 13.39
CA PHE A 142 -17.05 4.13 14.83
C PHE A 142 -18.27 3.82 15.71
N LYS A 143 -19.48 3.83 15.15
CA LYS A 143 -20.70 3.41 15.84
C LYS A 143 -20.99 1.91 15.74
N SER A 144 -20.27 1.18 14.89
CA SER A 144 -20.54 -0.23 14.67
C SER A 144 -20.24 -1.07 15.90
N GLU A 145 -20.63 -2.34 15.87
CA GLU A 145 -20.34 -3.32 16.92
C GLU A 145 -18.85 -3.47 17.27
N PHE A 146 -17.95 -3.06 16.37
CA PHE A 146 -16.50 -3.13 16.59
C PHE A 146 -15.99 -2.12 17.63
N PHE A 147 -16.70 -1.00 17.81
CA PHE A 147 -16.26 0.11 18.67
C PHE A 147 -17.36 0.53 19.66
N ASN A 148 -18.62 0.53 19.21
CA ASN A 148 -19.80 0.87 20.00
C ASN A 148 -19.66 2.23 20.70
N PHE A 149 -19.16 3.24 19.98
CA PHE A 149 -19.11 4.62 20.46
C PHE A 149 -20.46 5.32 20.28
N ASP A 150 -20.73 6.27 21.17
CA ASP A 150 -21.86 7.18 21.00
C ASP A 150 -21.67 8.10 19.77
N ILE A 151 -22.77 8.74 19.33
CA ILE A 151 -22.74 9.59 18.13
C ILE A 151 -21.73 10.74 18.26
N TYR A 152 -21.58 11.30 19.46
CA TYR A 152 -20.68 12.42 19.71
C TYR A 152 -19.21 12.02 19.56
N THR A 153 -18.78 10.93 20.22
CA THR A 153 -17.42 10.41 20.14
C THR A 153 -17.10 9.90 18.75
N ALA A 154 -18.03 9.16 18.13
CA ALA A 154 -17.87 8.67 16.76
C ALA A 154 -17.68 9.80 15.74
N THR A 155 -18.49 10.85 15.83
CA THR A 155 -18.38 12.01 14.92
C THR A 155 -17.07 12.76 15.15
N THR A 156 -16.63 12.90 16.40
CA THR A 156 -15.37 13.57 16.74
C THR A 156 -14.16 12.81 16.15
N LEU A 157 -14.14 11.48 16.29
CA LEU A 157 -13.08 10.64 15.72
C LEU A 157 -13.14 10.58 14.19
N ALA A 158 -14.33 10.60 13.61
CA ALA A 158 -14.49 10.69 12.16
C ALA A 158 -13.90 12.00 11.61
N LYS A 159 -14.19 13.13 12.27
CA LYS A 159 -13.59 14.44 11.94
C LYS A 159 -12.07 14.47 12.10
N LEU A 160 -11.53 13.75 13.09
CA LEU A 160 -10.09 13.61 13.28
C LEU A 160 -9.43 12.83 12.13
N CYS A 161 -10.14 11.89 11.50
CA CYS A 161 -9.61 11.03 10.44
C CYS A 161 -9.90 11.53 9.02
N CYS A 162 -10.92 12.38 8.86
CA CYS A 162 -11.37 12.91 7.58
C CYS A 162 -10.85 14.32 7.33
N TYR A 163 -10.76 14.67 6.06
CA TYR A 163 -10.46 16.02 5.62
C TYR A 163 -11.38 16.35 4.44
N LYS A 164 -12.02 17.53 4.47
CA LYS A 164 -13.05 17.93 3.51
C LYS A 164 -14.18 16.87 3.39
N ASP A 165 -14.66 16.38 4.54
CA ASP A 165 -15.77 15.42 4.69
C ASP A 165 -15.59 14.04 4.03
N ARG A 166 -14.34 13.61 3.84
CA ARG A 166 -13.97 12.30 3.28
C ARG A 166 -12.61 11.83 3.78
N LEU A 167 -12.28 10.55 3.57
CA LEU A 167 -10.94 10.07 3.87
C LEU A 167 -9.89 10.74 2.94
N PRO A 168 -8.85 11.37 3.51
CA PRO A 168 -7.74 11.92 2.74
C PRO A 168 -6.73 10.87 2.32
N MET A 169 -5.99 11.16 1.25
CA MET A 169 -4.83 10.37 0.85
C MET A 169 -3.56 10.84 1.58
N GLY A 170 -2.84 9.93 2.25
CA GLY A 170 -1.58 10.23 2.93
C GLY A 170 -1.65 10.29 4.45
N THR A 171 -2.80 9.95 5.05
CA THR A 171 -2.95 9.84 6.50
C THR A 171 -2.69 8.42 7.02
N PRO A 172 -2.27 8.29 8.29
CA PRO A 172 -2.08 6.99 8.94
C PRO A 172 -3.37 6.14 9.03
N THR A 173 -4.54 6.75 9.22
CA THR A 173 -5.80 6.04 9.51
C THR A 173 -6.63 5.70 8.27
N SER A 174 -6.53 6.46 7.17
CA SER A 174 -7.33 6.20 5.96
C SER A 174 -7.20 4.76 5.43
N PRO A 175 -5.99 4.15 5.37
CA PRO A 175 -5.84 2.77 4.92
C PRO A 175 -6.72 1.77 5.67
N VAL A 176 -6.66 1.76 7.01
CA VAL A 176 -7.43 0.80 7.81
C VAL A 176 -8.91 1.12 7.85
N LEU A 177 -9.29 2.40 7.86
CA LEU A 177 -10.69 2.82 7.80
C LEU A 177 -11.34 2.43 6.47
N SER A 178 -10.61 2.55 5.36
CA SER A 178 -11.09 2.09 4.06
C SER A 178 -11.31 0.58 4.01
N ASN A 179 -10.47 -0.18 4.70
CA ASN A 179 -10.58 -1.62 4.81
C ASN A 179 -11.79 -2.03 5.68
N LEU A 180 -11.98 -1.38 6.84
CA LEU A 180 -13.17 -1.54 7.69
C LEU A 180 -14.46 -1.22 6.92
N TYR A 181 -14.45 -0.15 6.12
CA TYR A 181 -15.58 0.24 5.27
C TYR A 181 -15.98 -0.88 4.30
N THR A 182 -14.98 -1.50 3.66
CA THR A 182 -15.20 -2.52 2.62
C THR A 182 -15.58 -3.91 3.15
N LEU A 183 -15.69 -4.14 4.46
CA LEU A 183 -15.98 -5.49 5.00
C LEU A 183 -17.27 -6.09 4.42
N LYS A 184 -18.36 -5.30 4.36
CA LYS A 184 -19.64 -5.75 3.81
C LYS A 184 -19.58 -5.95 2.30
N LEU A 185 -18.94 -5.03 1.58
CA LEU A 185 -18.67 -5.14 0.15
C LEU A 185 -17.91 -6.43 -0.17
N ASP A 186 -16.84 -6.71 0.56
CA ASP A 186 -16.00 -7.89 0.38
C ASP A 186 -16.78 -9.18 0.60
N ASN A 187 -17.69 -9.21 1.59
CA ASN A 187 -18.55 -10.37 1.83
C ASN A 187 -19.50 -10.62 0.65
N GLU A 188 -20.13 -9.59 0.09
CA GLU A 188 -21.01 -9.73 -1.07
C GLU A 188 -20.24 -10.13 -2.34
N LEU A 189 -19.06 -9.55 -2.57
CA LEU A 189 -18.21 -9.92 -3.70
C LEU A 189 -17.65 -11.33 -3.58
N LEU A 190 -17.33 -11.79 -2.36
CA LEU A 190 -16.96 -13.18 -2.10
C LEU A 190 -18.10 -14.15 -2.40
N GLN A 191 -19.33 -13.81 -2.01
CA GLN A 191 -20.52 -14.61 -2.33
C GLN A 191 -20.76 -14.65 -3.85
N TRP A 192 -20.64 -13.52 -4.52
CA TRP A 192 -20.72 -13.44 -5.98
C TRP A 192 -19.64 -14.30 -6.64
N ALA A 193 -18.39 -14.22 -6.16
CA ALA A 193 -17.27 -14.97 -6.70
C ALA A 193 -17.47 -16.48 -6.54
N LYS A 194 -17.94 -16.91 -5.35
CA LYS A 194 -18.30 -18.30 -5.06
C LYS A 194 -19.39 -18.82 -5.99
N LYS A 195 -20.44 -18.03 -6.24
CA LYS A 195 -21.54 -18.40 -7.15
C LYS A 195 -21.05 -18.64 -8.59
N HIS A 196 -20.01 -17.91 -9.02
CA HIS A 196 -19.44 -18.03 -10.36
C HIS A 196 -18.20 -18.92 -10.43
N ASN A 197 -17.86 -19.65 -9.36
CA ASN A 197 -16.63 -20.46 -9.26
C ASN A 197 -15.36 -19.67 -9.61
N THR A 198 -15.29 -18.42 -9.15
CA THR A 198 -14.15 -17.53 -9.37
C THR A 198 -13.43 -17.25 -8.05
N SER A 199 -12.15 -16.92 -8.12
CA SER A 199 -11.42 -16.40 -6.97
C SER A 199 -11.36 -14.89 -7.03
N TYR A 200 -11.53 -14.26 -5.87
CA TYR A 200 -11.58 -12.82 -5.69
C TYR A 200 -10.56 -12.40 -4.63
N THR A 201 -9.79 -11.37 -4.96
CA THR A 201 -8.95 -10.64 -4.00
C THR A 201 -9.08 -9.14 -4.19
N ARG A 202 -8.78 -8.40 -3.12
CA ARG A 202 -8.73 -6.95 -3.10
C ARG A 202 -7.43 -6.47 -2.49
N PHE A 203 -6.71 -5.62 -3.22
CA PHE A 203 -5.55 -4.89 -2.74
C PHE A 203 -5.87 -3.40 -2.74
N VAL A 204 -6.39 -2.91 -1.61
CA VAL A 204 -6.85 -1.52 -1.47
C VAL A 204 -8.01 -1.25 -2.43
N ASP A 205 -7.76 -0.47 -3.50
CA ASP A 205 -8.68 -0.09 -4.55
C ASP A 205 -8.65 -1.05 -5.74
N ASP A 206 -7.59 -1.83 -5.91
CA ASP A 206 -7.46 -2.83 -6.98
C ASP A 206 -8.18 -4.13 -6.60
N LEU A 207 -9.09 -4.60 -7.47
CA LEU A 207 -9.83 -5.84 -7.34
C LEU A 207 -9.49 -6.78 -8.49
N THR A 208 -9.23 -8.05 -8.18
CA THR A 208 -8.94 -9.08 -9.16
C THR A 208 -9.87 -10.27 -8.96
N PHE A 209 -10.60 -10.60 -10.02
CA PHE A 209 -11.37 -11.83 -10.14
C PHE A 209 -10.69 -12.74 -11.15
N SER A 210 -10.70 -14.05 -10.91
CA SER A 210 -10.04 -15.03 -11.80
C SER A 210 -10.78 -16.35 -11.85
N SER A 211 -10.73 -17.02 -13.00
CA SER A 211 -11.40 -18.30 -13.22
C SER A 211 -10.52 -19.28 -13.98
N VAL A 212 -10.69 -20.57 -13.68
CA VAL A 212 -10.08 -21.67 -14.42
C VAL A 212 -10.85 -21.96 -15.71
N THR A 213 -12.18 -21.83 -15.68
CA THR A 213 -13.05 -22.41 -16.71
C THR A 213 -13.83 -21.38 -17.52
N THR A 214 -14.06 -20.19 -16.97
CA THR A 214 -15.03 -19.24 -17.54
C THR A 214 -14.38 -17.87 -17.79
N SER A 215 -14.48 -17.38 -19.02
CA SER A 215 -14.08 -16.02 -19.38
C SER A 215 -15.01 -14.98 -18.77
N PHE A 216 -14.46 -13.85 -18.33
CA PHE A 216 -15.28 -12.73 -17.85
C PHE A 216 -15.86 -11.94 -19.02
N SER A 217 -17.01 -11.32 -18.78
CA SER A 217 -17.75 -10.54 -19.77
C SER A 217 -18.29 -9.26 -19.12
N PRO A 218 -18.72 -8.26 -19.90
CA PRO A 218 -19.33 -7.05 -19.35
C PRO A 218 -20.54 -7.30 -18.43
N LEU A 219 -21.24 -8.43 -18.60
CA LEU A 219 -22.32 -8.82 -17.68
C LEU A 219 -21.80 -9.11 -16.27
N HIS A 220 -20.66 -9.81 -16.16
CA HIS A 220 -20.02 -10.06 -14.87
C HIS A 220 -19.59 -8.76 -14.20
N PHE A 221 -19.00 -7.84 -14.97
CA PHE A 221 -18.64 -6.51 -14.48
C PHE A 221 -19.87 -5.73 -14.00
N LYS A 222 -20.97 -5.74 -14.76
CA LYS A 222 -22.22 -5.08 -14.37
C LYS A 222 -22.71 -5.57 -13.00
N GLN A 223 -22.68 -6.88 -12.76
CA GLN A 223 -23.12 -7.45 -11.49
C GLN A 223 -22.24 -7.02 -10.31
N ILE A 224 -20.90 -7.03 -10.45
CA ILE A 224 -20.01 -6.56 -9.39
C ILE A 224 -20.12 -5.04 -9.21
N ASN A 225 -20.41 -4.29 -10.27
CA ASN A 225 -20.64 -2.85 -10.20
C ASN A 225 -21.95 -2.53 -9.45
N GLU A 226 -23.02 -3.30 -9.69
CA GLU A 226 -24.26 -3.19 -8.90
C GLU A 226 -24.02 -3.45 -7.41
N ILE A 227 -23.14 -4.41 -7.06
CA ILE A 227 -22.71 -4.63 -5.67
C ILE A 227 -21.97 -3.38 -5.15
N ALA A 228 -20.96 -2.89 -5.88
CA ALA A 228 -20.17 -1.73 -5.47
C ALA A 228 -21.01 -0.46 -5.28
N LEU A 229 -21.97 -0.20 -6.17
CA LEU A 229 -22.87 0.95 -6.11
C LEU A 229 -23.77 0.92 -4.87
N ARG A 230 -24.21 -0.26 -4.40
CA ARG A 230 -24.93 -0.38 -3.11
C ARG A 230 -24.09 0.07 -1.92
N HIS A 231 -22.77 -0.07 -2.02
CA HIS A 231 -21.79 0.40 -1.06
C HIS A 231 -21.23 1.79 -1.42
N LYS A 232 -21.91 2.57 -2.27
CA LYS A 232 -21.52 3.93 -2.70
C LYS A 232 -20.11 4.03 -3.31
N LEU A 233 -19.61 2.94 -3.88
CA LEU A 233 -18.31 2.89 -4.54
C LEU A 233 -18.48 2.75 -6.04
N ASN A 234 -17.71 3.54 -6.78
CA ASN A 234 -17.69 3.58 -8.23
C ASN A 234 -16.36 3.02 -8.74
N PHE A 235 -16.44 2.07 -9.67
CA PHE A 235 -15.28 1.59 -10.40
C PHE A 235 -14.78 2.63 -11.40
N ASN A 236 -13.51 2.50 -11.78
CA ASN A 236 -12.93 3.17 -12.91
C ASN A 236 -13.00 2.23 -14.14
N GLU A 237 -14.05 2.39 -14.94
CA GLU A 237 -14.29 1.55 -16.12
C GLU A 237 -13.13 1.61 -17.13
N GLU A 238 -12.42 2.75 -17.24
CA GLU A 238 -11.28 2.90 -18.15
C GLU A 238 -10.08 2.03 -17.77
N LYS A 239 -10.03 1.55 -16.52
CA LYS A 239 -9.01 0.66 -16.00
C LYS A 239 -9.50 -0.76 -15.78
N THR A 240 -10.79 -1.03 -16.04
CA THR A 240 -11.32 -2.40 -16.06
C THR A 240 -10.70 -3.16 -17.24
N ARG A 241 -10.16 -4.35 -16.98
CA ARG A 241 -9.50 -5.21 -17.97
C ARG A 241 -10.03 -6.63 -17.88
N TYR A 242 -10.36 -7.19 -19.03
CA TYR A 242 -10.74 -8.59 -19.20
C TYR A 242 -9.55 -9.29 -19.87
N LEU A 243 -8.97 -10.29 -19.22
CA LEU A 243 -7.83 -11.04 -19.73
C LEU A 243 -8.28 -12.48 -20.00
N ASN A 244 -8.07 -12.94 -21.23
CA ASN A 244 -8.32 -14.29 -21.72
C ASN A 244 -7.06 -15.16 -21.61
N SER A 245 -7.15 -16.42 -22.03
CA SER A 245 -6.07 -17.43 -21.91
C SER A 245 -4.73 -16.99 -22.49
N ASP A 246 -4.74 -16.17 -23.53
CA ASP A 246 -3.54 -15.83 -24.30
C ASP A 246 -2.92 -14.49 -23.85
N ASP A 247 -3.66 -13.72 -23.04
CA ASP A 247 -3.20 -12.43 -22.52
C ASP A 247 -2.14 -12.61 -21.42
N ILE A 248 -1.30 -11.59 -21.21
CA ILE A 248 -0.40 -11.56 -20.05
C ILE A 248 -1.21 -11.22 -18.80
N LYS A 249 -1.13 -12.06 -17.77
CA LYS A 249 -1.86 -11.85 -16.51
C LYS A 249 -1.01 -11.02 -15.58
N THR A 250 -1.61 -9.97 -15.01
CA THR A 250 -0.94 -9.13 -14.02
C THR A 250 -1.82 -8.90 -12.82
N VAL A 251 -1.26 -9.00 -11.61
CA VAL A 251 -1.94 -8.67 -10.35
C VAL A 251 -1.02 -7.79 -9.52
N THR A 252 -1.50 -6.61 -9.11
CA THR A 252 -0.72 -5.65 -8.28
C THR A 252 0.68 -5.34 -8.84
N GLY A 253 0.80 -5.31 -10.17
CA GLY A 253 2.07 -5.05 -10.88
C GLY A 253 3.03 -6.24 -10.99
N LEU A 254 2.64 -7.43 -10.53
CA LEU A 254 3.36 -8.69 -10.73
C LEU A 254 2.78 -9.46 -11.91
N VAL A 255 3.62 -10.13 -12.67
CA VAL A 255 3.23 -10.96 -13.82
C VAL A 255 2.97 -12.39 -13.34
N LEU A 256 1.91 -13.01 -13.83
CA LEU A 256 1.59 -14.41 -13.50
C LEU A 256 1.94 -15.31 -14.68
N ASN A 257 3.00 -16.09 -14.51
CA ASN A 257 3.39 -17.17 -15.42
C ASN A 257 3.13 -18.53 -14.72
N THR A 258 4.08 -19.46 -14.84
CA THR A 258 4.14 -20.64 -13.96
C THR A 258 4.46 -20.26 -12.52
N THR A 259 5.12 -19.11 -12.32
CA THR A 259 5.44 -18.47 -11.05
C THR A 259 4.90 -17.04 -11.02
N VAL A 260 4.96 -16.41 -9.84
CA VAL A 260 4.70 -14.97 -9.70
C VAL A 260 6.00 -14.23 -9.91
N ASP A 261 6.08 -13.44 -10.98
CA ASP A 261 7.30 -12.83 -11.46
C ASP A 261 7.22 -11.30 -11.47
N ILE A 262 8.38 -10.65 -11.54
CA ILE A 262 8.49 -9.21 -11.73
C ILE A 262 8.54 -8.93 -13.24
N ASP A 263 7.81 -7.90 -13.68
CA ASP A 263 7.84 -7.43 -15.07
C ASP A 263 9.28 -7.08 -15.51
N ASN A 264 9.68 -7.54 -16.69
CA ASN A 264 11.00 -7.26 -17.27
C ASN A 264 11.30 -5.76 -17.40
N ALA A 265 10.28 -4.91 -17.57
CA ALA A 265 10.45 -3.46 -17.57
C ALA A 265 11.11 -2.94 -16.28
N TYR A 266 10.82 -3.56 -15.13
CA TYR A 266 11.42 -3.22 -13.84
C TYR A 266 12.93 -3.51 -13.84
N TYR A 267 13.33 -4.67 -14.35
CA TYR A 267 14.73 -5.09 -14.44
C TYR A 267 15.55 -4.17 -15.35
N LEU A 268 14.96 -3.73 -16.47
CA LEU A 268 15.58 -2.79 -17.40
C LEU A 268 15.76 -1.41 -16.77
N GLU A 269 14.77 -0.90 -16.04
CA GLU A 269 14.87 0.37 -15.33
C GLU A 269 15.95 0.31 -14.24
N LEU A 270 15.94 -0.75 -13.41
CA LEU A 270 16.93 -0.95 -12.36
C LEU A 270 18.36 -1.05 -12.92
N GLY A 271 18.54 -1.72 -14.06
CA GLY A 271 19.84 -1.79 -14.74
C GLY A 271 20.37 -0.40 -15.15
N LYS A 272 19.50 0.45 -15.71
CA LYS A 272 19.86 1.84 -16.06
C LYS A 272 20.24 2.64 -14.82
N ASP A 273 19.49 2.50 -13.73
CA ASP A 273 19.79 3.20 -12.47
C ASP A 273 21.10 2.74 -11.83
N LEU A 274 21.46 1.45 -11.94
CA LEU A 274 22.73 0.93 -11.44
C LEU A 274 23.94 1.46 -12.23
N ILE A 275 23.80 1.58 -13.57
CA ILE A 275 24.81 2.26 -14.40
C ILE A 275 24.94 3.72 -13.98
N ARG A 276 23.82 4.40 -13.75
CA ARG A 276 23.82 5.78 -13.24
C ARG A 276 24.52 5.88 -11.88
N LEU A 277 24.29 4.92 -10.97
CA LEU A 277 24.96 4.88 -9.67
C LEU A 277 26.48 4.77 -9.84
N LYS A 278 26.95 3.86 -10.70
CA LYS A 278 28.38 3.70 -11.00
C LYS A 278 28.99 5.02 -11.45
N ASN A 279 28.39 5.68 -12.45
CA ASN A 279 28.89 6.95 -12.98
C ASN A 279 28.94 8.05 -11.91
N VAL A 280 27.93 8.15 -11.04
CA VAL A 280 27.92 9.15 -9.95
C VAL A 280 28.98 8.83 -8.89
N MET A 281 29.20 7.55 -8.59
CA MET A 281 30.25 7.12 -7.65
C MET A 281 31.66 7.43 -8.18
N GLU A 282 31.90 7.24 -9.48
CA GLU A 282 33.15 7.64 -10.15
C GLU A 282 33.39 9.16 -10.03
N VAL A 283 32.39 9.98 -10.35
CA VAL A 283 32.47 11.44 -10.20
C VAL A 283 32.72 11.84 -8.75
N TYR A 284 32.05 11.19 -7.80
CA TYR A 284 32.24 11.45 -6.38
C TYR A 284 33.68 11.12 -5.94
N TYR A 285 34.22 9.99 -6.39
CA TYR A 285 35.58 9.56 -6.09
C TYR A 285 36.63 10.56 -6.62
N ILE A 286 36.42 11.08 -7.83
CA ILE A 286 37.33 12.07 -8.45
C ILE A 286 37.22 13.44 -7.75
N THR A 287 36.01 13.90 -7.47
CA THR A 287 35.76 15.30 -7.12
C THR A 287 35.69 15.56 -5.62
N GLY A 288 35.44 14.53 -4.79
CA GLY A 288 35.24 14.68 -3.35
C GLY A 288 34.07 15.59 -2.96
N LYS A 289 33.18 15.94 -3.91
CA LYS A 289 32.15 16.97 -3.74
C LYS A 289 31.10 16.55 -2.70
N THR A 290 31.01 17.32 -1.61
CA THR A 290 30.15 17.04 -0.46
C THR A 290 28.65 17.14 -0.76
N HIS A 291 28.23 17.99 -1.71
CA HIS A 291 26.81 18.10 -2.10
C HIS A 291 26.25 16.83 -2.78
N ILE A 292 27.12 15.98 -3.34
CA ILE A 292 26.74 14.71 -3.95
C ILE A 292 26.38 13.66 -2.88
N ILE A 293 26.90 13.81 -1.65
CA ILE A 293 26.74 12.83 -0.55
C ILE A 293 25.26 12.64 -0.20
N THR A 294 24.50 13.74 -0.06
CA THR A 294 23.07 13.66 0.30
C THR A 294 22.26 12.96 -0.79
N PHE A 295 22.49 13.31 -2.05
CA PHE A 295 21.87 12.65 -3.19
C PHE A 295 22.23 11.16 -3.24
N LEU A 296 23.51 10.82 -3.13
CA LEU A 296 23.99 9.44 -3.14
C LEU A 296 23.36 8.61 -2.02
N LYS A 297 23.22 9.17 -0.83
CA LYS A 297 22.58 8.47 0.29
C LYS A 297 21.15 8.08 -0.05
N THR A 298 20.35 9.03 -0.56
CA THR A 298 18.95 8.77 -0.96
C THR A 298 18.87 7.80 -2.13
N PHE A 299 19.72 7.97 -3.15
CA PHE A 299 19.69 7.13 -4.35
C PHE A 299 20.14 5.68 -4.06
N LYS A 300 21.15 5.50 -3.20
CA LYS A 300 21.55 4.17 -2.70
C LYS A 300 20.41 3.48 -1.95
N GLN A 301 19.70 4.22 -1.10
CA GLN A 301 18.55 3.69 -0.37
C GLN A 301 17.41 3.27 -1.30
N GLU A 302 17.11 4.08 -2.32
CA GLU A 302 16.12 3.76 -3.35
C GLU A 302 16.49 2.47 -4.09
N LEU A 303 17.71 2.39 -4.62
CA LEU A 303 18.19 1.23 -5.38
C LEU A 303 18.23 -0.04 -4.52
N PHE A 304 18.73 0.08 -3.29
CA PHE A 304 18.72 -1.04 -2.36
C PHE A 304 17.29 -1.48 -2.03
N GLY A 305 16.34 -0.55 -1.95
CA GLY A 305 14.91 -0.84 -1.85
C GLY A 305 14.40 -1.63 -3.06
N LYS A 306 14.72 -1.17 -4.29
CA LYS A 306 14.37 -1.85 -5.54
C LYS A 306 14.95 -3.28 -5.60
N ILE A 307 16.17 -3.50 -5.11
CA ILE A 307 16.79 -4.83 -5.08
C ILE A 307 16.14 -5.72 -4.01
N ASN A 308 15.86 -5.18 -2.82
CA ASN A 308 15.16 -5.94 -1.79
C ASN A 308 13.76 -6.38 -2.22
N PHE A 309 13.09 -5.60 -3.05
CA PHE A 309 11.81 -5.98 -3.66
C PHE A 309 11.96 -7.29 -4.47
N ILE A 310 13.01 -7.45 -5.28
CA ILE A 310 13.32 -8.71 -5.97
C ILE A 310 13.44 -9.84 -4.96
N GLY A 311 14.20 -9.63 -3.88
CA GLY A 311 14.38 -10.63 -2.82
C GLY A 311 13.08 -10.99 -2.08
N THR A 312 12.07 -10.11 -2.07
CA THR A 312 10.75 -10.37 -1.50
C THR A 312 9.88 -11.23 -2.42
N ILE A 313 9.98 -11.05 -3.74
CA ILE A 313 9.18 -11.76 -4.74
C ILE A 313 9.82 -13.10 -5.13
N GLU A 314 11.06 -13.07 -5.59
CA GLU A 314 11.77 -14.25 -6.10
C GLU A 314 12.57 -15.00 -5.02
N GLY A 315 12.67 -14.42 -3.82
CA GLY A 315 13.44 -14.95 -2.69
C GLY A 315 14.89 -14.46 -2.66
N ARG A 316 15.44 -14.37 -1.45
CA ARG A 316 16.79 -13.82 -1.19
C ARG A 316 17.95 -14.71 -1.64
N ASN A 317 17.67 -15.93 -2.02
CA ASN A 317 18.66 -16.87 -2.57
C ASN A 317 18.49 -17.03 -4.10
N SER A 318 17.59 -16.28 -4.73
CA SER A 318 17.41 -16.33 -6.18
C SER A 318 18.65 -15.80 -6.90
N LYS A 319 18.92 -16.36 -8.09
CA LYS A 319 20.04 -15.93 -8.94
C LYS A 319 19.91 -14.44 -9.30
N GLN A 320 18.70 -13.99 -9.57
CA GLN A 320 18.36 -12.62 -9.95
C GLN A 320 18.67 -11.66 -8.81
N PHE A 321 18.19 -11.94 -7.58
CA PHE A 321 18.48 -11.10 -6.42
C PHE A 321 19.98 -10.97 -6.18
N LEU A 322 20.70 -12.09 -6.16
CA LEU A 322 22.15 -12.11 -5.95
C LEU A 322 22.90 -11.37 -7.06
N ASN A 323 22.48 -11.51 -8.32
CA ASN A 323 23.08 -10.80 -9.45
C ASN A 323 22.93 -9.28 -9.31
N TYR A 324 21.72 -8.78 -9.06
CA TYR A 324 21.47 -7.34 -8.90
C TYR A 324 22.10 -6.76 -7.64
N LEU A 325 22.20 -7.56 -6.57
CA LEU A 325 22.93 -7.19 -5.36
C LEU A 325 24.44 -7.03 -5.64
N ASN A 326 25.03 -7.95 -6.41
CA ASN A 326 26.44 -7.84 -6.82
C ASN A 326 26.66 -6.64 -7.73
N LEU A 327 25.79 -6.39 -8.72
CA LEU A 327 25.87 -5.20 -9.57
C LEU A 327 25.80 -3.91 -8.75
N PHE A 328 24.99 -3.87 -7.69
CA PHE A 328 24.92 -2.74 -6.78
C PHE A 328 26.22 -2.52 -6.02
N TYR A 329 26.80 -3.56 -5.40
CA TYR A 329 28.08 -3.42 -4.70
C TYR A 329 29.22 -3.04 -5.66
N ASN A 330 29.28 -3.64 -6.85
CA ASN A 330 30.25 -3.26 -7.87
C ASN A 330 30.08 -1.80 -8.31
N ALA A 331 28.85 -1.28 -8.40
CA ALA A 331 28.61 0.12 -8.73
C ALA A 331 29.05 1.09 -7.61
N LEU A 332 29.22 0.61 -6.37
CA LEU A 332 29.73 1.39 -5.25
C LEU A 332 31.26 1.46 -5.21
N GLU A 333 31.95 0.57 -5.91
CA GLU A 333 33.40 0.45 -5.93
C GLU A 333 33.92 0.83 -7.32
N PRO A 334 34.26 2.12 -7.57
CA PRO A 334 34.86 2.54 -8.83
C PRO A 334 36.23 1.86 -9.02
N ASP A 335 36.58 1.48 -10.27
CA ASP A 335 37.80 0.69 -10.48
C ASP A 335 39.06 1.50 -10.07
N THR A 336 40.09 0.81 -9.59
CA THR A 336 41.30 1.44 -9.01
C THR A 336 42.13 2.26 -9.99
N ASP A 337 41.98 2.01 -11.30
CA ASP A 337 42.66 2.71 -12.37
C ASP A 337 41.90 3.96 -12.89
N LEU A 338 40.79 4.35 -12.24
CA LEU A 338 39.91 5.44 -12.71
C LEU A 338 40.68 6.73 -12.99
N VAL A 339 41.56 7.14 -12.08
CA VAL A 339 42.37 8.36 -12.22
C VAL A 339 43.34 8.24 -13.41
N GLN A 340 43.89 7.03 -13.67
CA GLN A 340 44.77 6.78 -14.81
C GLN A 340 44.00 6.83 -16.14
N ARG A 341 42.75 6.35 -16.18
CA ARG A 341 41.89 6.42 -17.38
C ARG A 341 41.55 7.86 -17.75
N TRP A 342 41.25 8.71 -16.77
CA TRP A 342 40.95 10.13 -17.02
C TRP A 342 42.18 10.94 -17.41
N THR A 343 43.36 10.63 -16.84
CA THR A 343 44.61 11.35 -17.13
C THR A 343 45.27 10.93 -18.45
N LYS A 344 45.01 9.71 -18.96
CA LYS A 344 45.50 9.25 -20.27
C LYS A 344 44.85 9.93 -21.48
N PHE A 345 43.80 10.73 -21.30
CA PHE A 345 43.25 11.58 -22.37
C PHE A 345 44.17 12.75 -22.76
N SER A 346 45.24 13.03 -22.00
CA SER A 346 46.17 14.13 -22.25
C SER A 346 47.20 13.86 -23.37
N ASN A 347 47.22 12.65 -23.95
CA ASN A 347 48.24 12.23 -24.93
C ASN A 347 47.71 12.10 -26.37
N TYR A 348 46.50 12.58 -26.65
CA TYR A 348 45.97 12.75 -28.01
C TYR A 348 45.69 14.24 -28.25
N VAL A 349 46.76 15.01 -28.46
CA VAL A 349 46.71 16.34 -29.11
C VAL A 349 47.61 16.27 -30.33
#